data_AF-A0A7X8LXX8-F1
#
_entry.id   AF-A0A7X8LXX8-F1
#
_cell.length_a   1.000
_cell.length_b   1.000
_cell.length_c   1.000
_cell.angle_alpha   90.00
_cell.angle_beta   90.00
_cell.angle_gamma   90.00
#
_symmetry.space_group_name_H-M   'P 1'
#
loop_
_entity.id
_entity.type
_entity.pdbx_description
1 polymer ?
#
loop_
_entity_poly.entity_id
_entity_poly.type
_entity_poly.pdbx_seq_one_letter_code
_entity_poly.pdbx_strand_id
1 'polypeptide(L)'
;MKKIINEVAKVEDQMIQGMIKAYPKHIQKLDCGNVVVRAKKKEGKVALISGGGSGHEPAHGGFVGEGMLDAAVAGTVFTSPTPDQIYEGIKAISTDKGVLMVIKNYTGDVMNFEMAAEMAQAEGVSIKQVVVNDDVAVKDSLYTVGRRGVAGTIFVHKIAGAKAEEGADLDAVQATAQKVIDNVRTMGMAIKPCIVPASGKPGFELSDDEMEVGIGIHGEPGTHRE
;
A
#
# COMPACT_ATOMS: atom_id res chain seq x y z
N MET A 1 23.21 -5.00 -15.15
CA MET A 1 22.01 -4.56 -14.41
C MET A 1 22.11 -3.06 -14.17
N LYS A 2 21.15 -2.25 -14.66
CA LYS A 2 21.13 -0.78 -14.47
C LYS A 2 20.32 -0.41 -13.21
N LYS A 3 20.84 -0.73 -12.03
CA LYS A 3 20.20 -0.45 -10.73
C LYS A 3 21.23 0.09 -9.74
N ILE A 4 20.86 1.15 -9.00
CA ILE A 4 21.68 1.70 -7.92
C ILE A 4 21.20 1.03 -6.63
N ILE A 5 21.77 -0.12 -6.32
CA ILE A 5 21.46 -0.91 -5.12
C ILE A 5 22.76 -1.52 -4.58
N ASN A 6 22.77 -1.84 -3.29
CA ASN A 6 23.83 -2.66 -2.70
C ASN A 6 23.45 -4.14 -2.85
N GLU A 7 23.04 -4.79 -1.76
CA GLU A 7 22.53 -6.16 -1.77
C GLU A 7 21.02 -6.17 -2.03
N VAL A 8 20.55 -7.12 -2.84
CA VAL A 8 19.12 -7.28 -3.17
C VAL A 8 18.25 -7.42 -1.91
N ALA A 9 18.71 -8.19 -0.92
CA ALA A 9 17.97 -8.42 0.32
C ALA A 9 17.88 -7.21 1.25
N LYS A 10 18.63 -6.13 0.95
CA LYS A 10 18.67 -4.90 1.75
C LYS A 10 17.97 -3.72 1.06
N VAL A 11 17.37 -3.93 -0.12
CA VAL A 11 16.80 -2.84 -0.92
C VAL A 11 15.74 -2.07 -0.14
N GLU A 12 14.76 -2.77 0.43
CA GLU A 12 13.63 -2.18 1.12
C GLU A 12 14.07 -1.51 2.43
N ASP A 13 14.93 -2.18 3.20
CA ASP A 13 15.47 -1.65 4.45
C ASP A 13 16.31 -0.39 4.23
N GLN A 14 17.26 -0.42 3.29
CA GLN A 14 18.13 0.73 3.00
C GLN A 14 17.35 1.91 2.41
N MET A 15 16.36 1.62 1.57
CA MET A 15 15.45 2.63 1.05
C MET A 15 14.71 3.34 2.18
N ILE A 16 14.10 2.59 3.10
CA ILE A 16 13.37 3.18 4.24
C ILE A 16 14.34 3.94 5.16
N GLN A 17 15.52 3.39 5.46
CA GLN A 17 16.53 4.11 6.24
C GLN A 17 16.92 5.45 5.59
N GLY A 18 17.02 5.48 4.25
CA GLY A 18 17.22 6.72 3.48
C GLY A 18 16.07 7.71 3.68
N MET A 19 14.82 7.23 3.59
CA MET A 19 13.63 8.05 3.85
C MET A 19 13.62 8.65 5.26
N ILE A 20 13.91 7.85 6.30
CA ILE A 20 13.94 8.33 7.69
C ILE A 20 15.04 9.40 7.86
N LYS A 21 16.22 9.19 7.27
CA LYS A 21 17.31 10.18 7.32
C LYS A 21 16.95 11.49 6.60
N ALA A 22 16.17 11.41 5.51
CA ALA A 22 15.71 12.59 4.78
C ALA A 22 14.60 13.36 5.50
N TYR A 23 13.73 12.66 6.24
CA TYR A 23 12.53 13.25 6.88
C TYR A 23 12.39 12.90 8.38
N PRO A 24 13.43 13.10 9.22
CA PRO A 24 13.47 12.57 10.60
C PRO A 24 12.46 13.23 11.55
N LYS A 25 11.91 14.40 11.18
CA LYS A 25 10.87 15.10 11.94
C LYS A 25 9.45 14.63 11.62
N HIS A 26 9.27 13.90 10.52
CA HIS A 26 7.94 13.55 10.00
C HIS A 26 7.65 12.06 10.14
N ILE A 27 8.66 11.21 9.93
CA ILE A 27 8.51 9.76 9.93
C ILE A 27 9.63 9.08 10.71
N GLN A 28 9.32 7.89 11.21
CA GLN A 28 10.27 6.98 11.84
C GLN A 28 9.99 5.54 11.39
N LYS A 29 10.99 4.67 11.54
CA LYS A 29 10.88 3.24 11.25
C LYS A 29 10.75 2.46 12.56
N LEU A 30 9.90 1.44 12.61
CA LEU A 30 9.83 0.50 13.75
C LEU A 30 10.95 -0.54 13.68
N ASP A 31 11.33 -1.10 14.83
CA ASP A 31 12.39 -2.11 14.92
C ASP A 31 11.95 -3.50 14.40
N CYS A 32 10.64 -3.75 14.33
CA CYS A 32 10.05 -5.05 13.94
C CYS A 32 10.09 -5.33 12.43
N GLY A 33 10.56 -4.39 11.60
CA GLY A 33 10.63 -4.58 10.16
C GLY A 33 10.52 -3.29 9.37
N ASN A 34 10.09 -3.40 8.12
CA ASN A 34 9.96 -2.29 7.18
C ASN A 34 8.62 -1.56 7.38
N VAL A 35 8.40 -1.07 8.60
CA VAL A 35 7.20 -0.35 9.00
C VAL A 35 7.55 1.12 9.21
N VAL A 36 6.96 2.01 8.42
CA VAL A 36 7.12 3.46 8.53
C VAL A 36 5.90 4.03 9.23
N VAL A 37 6.10 4.82 10.28
CA VAL A 37 5.03 5.49 11.03
C VAL A 37 5.31 6.99 11.13
N ARG A 38 4.28 7.79 11.40
CA ARG A 38 4.47 9.22 11.75
C ARG A 38 5.38 9.34 12.96
N ALA A 39 6.32 10.29 12.93
CA ALA A 39 7.18 10.59 14.07
C ALA A 39 6.37 11.13 15.27
N LYS A 40 5.32 11.92 14.99
CA LYS A 40 4.32 12.32 15.98
C LYS A 40 3.08 11.44 15.85
N LYS A 41 2.84 10.59 16.85
CA LYS A 41 1.66 9.72 16.90
C LYS A 41 0.38 10.57 16.93
N LYS A 42 -0.63 10.14 16.18
CA LYS A 42 -1.97 10.70 16.18
C LYS A 42 -2.71 10.29 17.47
N GLU A 43 -3.47 11.21 18.06
CA GLU A 43 -4.23 11.00 19.29
C GLU A 43 -5.69 11.43 19.11
N GLY A 44 -6.63 10.73 19.76
CA GLY A 44 -8.06 11.09 19.81
C GLY A 44 -8.79 11.07 18.46
N LYS A 45 -8.19 10.49 17.41
CA LYS A 45 -8.72 10.43 16.04
C LYS A 45 -8.44 9.06 15.42
N VAL A 46 -9.22 8.69 14.39
CA VAL A 46 -9.02 7.45 13.63
C VAL A 46 -7.64 7.43 12.99
N ALA A 47 -6.89 6.34 13.19
CA ALA A 47 -5.61 6.15 12.52
C ALA A 47 -5.77 5.37 11.21
N LEU A 48 -4.90 5.62 10.24
CA LEU A 48 -4.92 4.97 8.93
C LEU A 48 -3.63 4.19 8.70
N ILE A 49 -3.78 2.96 8.23
CA ILE A 49 -2.66 2.11 7.80
C ILE A 49 -2.88 1.62 6.38
N SER A 50 -1.80 1.54 5.62
CA SER A 50 -1.77 0.85 4.34
C SER A 50 -0.43 0.12 4.17
N GLY A 51 -0.26 -0.56 3.05
CA GLY A 51 0.93 -1.34 2.78
C GLY A 51 0.83 -2.17 1.51
N GLY A 52 1.79 -3.06 1.36
CA GLY A 52 1.93 -3.96 0.23
C GLY A 52 3.40 -4.16 -0.13
N GLY A 53 3.65 -4.83 -1.25
CA GLY A 53 5.00 -4.99 -1.76
C GLY A 53 5.67 -3.66 -2.11
N SER A 54 6.97 -3.60 -1.88
CA SER A 54 7.82 -2.47 -2.30
C SER A 54 7.93 -2.39 -3.84
N GLY A 55 8.51 -1.30 -4.35
CA GLY A 55 8.68 -1.06 -5.79
C GLY A 55 7.64 -0.15 -6.41
N HIS A 56 6.77 0.45 -5.58
CA HIS A 56 5.72 1.39 -5.98
C HIS A 56 5.97 2.79 -5.41
N GLU A 57 7.20 3.09 -4.99
CA GLU A 57 7.53 4.34 -4.31
C GLU A 57 7.12 5.55 -5.17
N PRO A 58 6.46 6.57 -4.59
CA PRO A 58 6.36 6.86 -3.16
C PRO A 58 5.29 6.05 -2.38
N ALA A 59 4.50 5.18 -3.04
CA ALA A 59 3.52 4.36 -2.34
C ALA A 59 4.21 3.27 -1.50
N HIS A 60 3.92 3.10 -0.21
CA HIS A 60 3.03 3.93 0.63
C HIS A 60 3.77 4.83 1.62
N GLY A 61 5.06 4.59 1.86
CA GLY A 61 5.84 5.31 2.88
C GLY A 61 5.90 6.83 2.65
N GLY A 62 5.86 7.29 1.41
CA GLY A 62 5.82 8.71 1.06
C GLY A 62 4.48 9.40 1.36
N PHE A 63 3.45 8.63 1.73
CA PHE A 63 2.12 9.14 2.11
C PHE A 63 1.85 9.04 3.62
N VAL A 64 2.86 8.71 4.43
CA VAL A 64 2.80 8.74 5.89
C VAL A 64 3.01 10.17 6.38
N GLY A 65 1.97 10.76 6.94
CA GLY A 65 1.97 12.17 7.37
C GLY A 65 0.57 12.70 7.66
N GLU A 66 0.50 13.84 8.34
CA GLU A 66 -0.75 14.50 8.74
C GLU A 66 -1.72 14.68 7.56
N GLY A 67 -2.98 14.28 7.75
CA GLY A 67 -4.00 14.34 6.70
C GLY A 67 -3.94 13.21 5.65
N MET A 68 -3.07 12.21 5.84
CA MET A 68 -2.98 10.97 5.05
C MET A 68 -2.78 9.75 5.98
N LEU A 69 -1.79 8.89 5.71
CA LEU A 69 -1.55 7.66 6.49
C LEU A 69 -0.83 7.96 7.81
N ASP A 70 -1.07 7.11 8.82
CA ASP A 70 -0.33 7.08 10.08
C ASP A 70 0.77 6.02 10.07
N ALA A 71 0.57 4.94 9.32
CA ALA A 71 1.57 3.92 9.03
C ALA A 71 1.52 3.42 7.58
N ALA A 72 2.68 2.98 7.09
CA ALA A 72 2.84 2.23 5.86
C ALA A 72 3.74 1.01 6.12
N VAL A 73 3.30 -0.16 5.69
CA VAL A 73 4.01 -1.44 5.87
C VAL A 73 4.54 -1.90 4.52
N ALA A 74 5.86 -2.02 4.39
CA ALA A 74 6.51 -2.39 3.15
C ALA A 74 6.97 -3.85 3.20
N GLY A 75 6.38 -4.69 2.34
CA GLY A 75 6.88 -6.03 2.06
C GLY A 75 8.07 -5.99 1.10
N THR A 76 8.59 -7.16 0.72
CA THR A 76 9.63 -7.24 -0.32
C THR A 76 9.07 -6.74 -1.66
N VAL A 77 9.95 -6.44 -2.64
CA VAL A 77 9.50 -5.95 -3.95
C VAL A 77 8.41 -6.86 -4.54
N PHE A 78 7.23 -6.29 -4.78
CA PHE A 78 6.02 -6.93 -5.31
C PHE A 78 5.43 -8.08 -4.46
N THR A 79 5.79 -8.20 -3.19
CA THR A 79 5.22 -9.20 -2.27
C THR A 79 4.59 -8.52 -1.06
N SER A 80 3.35 -8.88 -0.72
CA SER A 80 2.65 -8.39 0.47
C SER A 80 3.50 -8.54 1.75
N PRO A 81 3.51 -7.55 2.66
CA PRO A 81 4.15 -7.69 3.97
C PRO A 81 3.45 -8.79 4.79
N THR A 82 4.17 -9.33 5.76
CA THR A 82 3.63 -10.39 6.61
C THR A 82 2.64 -9.83 7.65
N PRO A 83 1.68 -10.63 8.11
CA PRO A 83 0.65 -10.18 9.05
C PRO A 83 1.19 -9.68 10.38
N ASP A 84 2.28 -10.25 10.88
CA ASP A 84 2.99 -9.80 12.08
C ASP A 84 3.54 -8.37 11.93
N GLN A 85 4.08 -8.01 10.76
CA GLN A 85 4.55 -6.64 10.50
C GLN A 85 3.39 -5.65 10.40
N ILE A 86 2.29 -6.05 9.75
CA ILE A 86 1.09 -5.22 9.65
C ILE A 86 0.50 -4.99 11.05
N TYR A 87 0.42 -6.06 11.83
CA TYR A 87 -0.07 -6.04 13.20
C TYR A 87 0.74 -5.11 14.12
N GLU A 88 2.08 -5.18 14.07
CA GLU A 88 2.92 -4.25 14.82
C GLU A 88 2.75 -2.80 14.36
N GLY A 89 2.52 -2.58 13.06
CA GLY A 89 2.12 -1.29 12.52
C GLY A 89 0.79 -0.78 13.10
N ILE A 90 -0.25 -1.63 13.15
CA ILE A 90 -1.55 -1.32 13.75
C ILE A 90 -1.38 -0.94 15.22
N LYS A 91 -0.65 -1.75 16.01
CA LYS A 91 -0.40 -1.49 17.43
C LYS A 91 0.27 -0.15 17.65
N ALA A 92 1.31 0.16 16.88
CA ALA A 92 2.06 1.41 17.00
C ALA A 92 1.16 2.66 16.81
N ILE A 93 0.23 2.63 15.84
CA ILE A 93 -0.61 3.78 15.51
C ILE A 93 -1.98 3.79 16.19
N SER A 94 -2.40 2.68 16.79
CA SER A 94 -3.75 2.54 17.35
C SER A 94 -4.10 3.65 18.34
N THR A 95 -5.35 4.09 18.28
CA THR A 95 -5.96 5.10 19.15
C THR A 95 -7.28 4.56 19.71
N ASP A 96 -7.86 5.29 20.67
CA ASP A 96 -9.20 5.01 21.22
C ASP A 96 -10.33 5.14 20.17
N LYS A 97 -10.04 5.69 18.99
CA LYS A 97 -10.98 5.82 17.87
C LYS A 97 -10.86 4.71 16.82
N GLY A 98 -9.93 3.76 17.01
CA GLY A 98 -9.72 2.65 16.09
C GLY A 98 -8.88 2.99 14.85
N VAL A 99 -8.75 2.00 13.97
CA VAL A 99 -7.86 2.04 12.80
C VAL A 99 -8.61 1.64 11.54
N LEU A 100 -8.48 2.45 10.48
CA LEU A 100 -8.90 2.10 9.12
C LEU A 100 -7.71 1.53 8.35
N MET A 101 -7.86 0.32 7.84
CA MET A 101 -6.95 -0.28 6.88
C MET A 101 -7.36 0.05 5.45
N VAL A 102 -6.45 0.62 4.66
CA VAL A 102 -6.63 0.83 3.21
C VAL A 102 -5.81 -0.22 2.47
N ILE A 103 -6.49 -1.18 1.84
CA ILE A 103 -5.86 -2.38 1.27
C ILE A 103 -6.02 -2.35 -0.25
N LYS A 104 -4.94 -2.53 -1.01
CA LYS A 104 -5.06 -2.70 -2.47
C LYS A 104 -5.59 -4.09 -2.77
N ASN A 105 -6.47 -4.26 -3.76
CA ASN A 105 -7.06 -5.55 -4.06
C ASN A 105 -6.08 -6.50 -4.77
N TYR A 106 -5.23 -7.13 -3.97
CA TYR A 106 -4.35 -8.23 -4.32
C TYR A 106 -4.54 -9.33 -3.28
N THR A 107 -4.61 -10.59 -3.70
CA THR A 107 -4.95 -11.72 -2.83
C THR A 107 -4.04 -11.78 -1.60
N GLY A 108 -2.72 -11.62 -1.80
CA GLY A 108 -1.76 -11.61 -0.70
C GLY A 108 -1.86 -10.36 0.21
N ASP A 109 -2.23 -9.20 -0.34
CA ASP A 109 -2.45 -7.99 0.46
C ASP A 109 -3.71 -8.18 1.33
N VAL A 110 -4.83 -8.59 0.74
CA VAL A 110 -6.11 -8.80 1.44
C VAL A 110 -5.97 -9.85 2.54
N MET A 111 -5.46 -11.04 2.22
CA MET A 111 -5.30 -12.13 3.20
C MET A 111 -4.42 -11.72 4.38
N ASN A 112 -3.29 -11.04 4.11
CA ASN A 112 -2.36 -10.68 5.18
C ASN A 112 -2.90 -9.56 6.08
N PHE A 113 -3.57 -8.56 5.50
CA PHE A 113 -4.20 -7.48 6.28
C PHE A 113 -5.40 -7.99 7.08
N GLU A 114 -6.20 -8.91 6.54
CA GLU A 114 -7.32 -9.52 7.27
C GLU A 114 -6.81 -10.34 8.47
N MET A 115 -5.76 -11.15 8.30
CA MET A 115 -5.16 -11.87 9.43
C MET A 115 -4.59 -10.91 10.49
N ALA A 116 -3.94 -9.82 10.08
CA ALA A 116 -3.46 -8.80 11.02
C ALA A 116 -4.60 -8.06 11.75
N ALA A 117 -5.75 -7.86 11.08
CA ALA A 117 -6.94 -7.31 11.70
C ALA A 117 -7.52 -8.22 12.78
N GLU A 118 -7.63 -9.52 12.51
CA GLU A 118 -8.07 -10.52 13.48
C GLU A 118 -7.17 -10.51 14.73
N MET A 119 -5.84 -10.46 14.53
CA MET A 119 -4.86 -10.34 15.62
C MET A 119 -5.09 -9.06 16.46
N ALA A 120 -5.27 -7.91 15.82
CA ALA A 120 -5.48 -6.64 16.51
C ALA A 120 -6.85 -6.56 17.22
N GLN A 121 -7.89 -7.12 16.61
CA GLN A 121 -9.23 -7.19 17.20
C GLN A 121 -9.25 -8.09 18.43
N ALA A 122 -8.47 -9.17 18.45
CA ALA A 122 -8.30 -10.03 19.63
C ALA A 122 -7.68 -9.28 20.83
N GLU A 123 -6.89 -8.22 20.58
CA GLU A 123 -6.37 -7.30 21.61
C GLU A 123 -7.29 -6.09 21.88
N GLY A 124 -8.49 -6.07 21.31
CA GLY A 124 -9.49 -5.02 21.56
C GLY A 124 -9.37 -3.77 20.69
N VAL A 125 -8.54 -3.79 19.63
CA VAL A 125 -8.47 -2.68 18.69
C VAL A 125 -9.68 -2.70 17.76
N SER A 126 -10.40 -1.58 17.67
CA SER A 126 -11.47 -1.41 16.68
C SER A 126 -10.87 -1.22 15.29
N ILE A 127 -11.15 -2.16 14.39
CA ILE A 127 -10.61 -2.19 13.03
C ILE A 127 -11.75 -2.14 12.02
N LYS A 128 -11.59 -1.31 10.99
CA LYS A 128 -12.35 -1.38 9.74
C LYS A 128 -11.40 -1.40 8.55
N GLN A 129 -11.91 -1.84 7.40
CA GLN A 129 -11.13 -1.88 6.17
C GLN A 129 -11.89 -1.29 4.98
N VAL A 130 -11.13 -0.85 3.98
CA VAL A 130 -11.59 -0.55 2.63
C VAL A 130 -10.65 -1.23 1.64
N VAL A 131 -11.22 -1.96 0.68
CA VAL A 131 -10.46 -2.63 -0.37
C VAL A 131 -10.54 -1.79 -1.64
N VAL A 132 -9.38 -1.38 -2.13
CA VAL A 132 -9.22 -0.53 -3.32
C VAL A 132 -9.17 -1.40 -4.57
N ASN A 133 -10.13 -1.26 -5.48
CA ASN A 133 -10.31 -2.06 -6.69
C ASN A 133 -10.62 -1.19 -7.93
N ASP A 134 -9.85 -0.12 -8.11
CA ASP A 134 -10.09 0.94 -9.09
C ASP A 134 -9.75 0.57 -10.54
N ASP A 135 -8.90 -0.44 -10.76
CA ASP A 135 -8.42 -0.81 -12.09
C ASP A 135 -9.54 -1.43 -12.94
N VAL A 136 -9.91 -0.77 -14.04
CA VAL A 136 -10.99 -1.23 -14.93
C VAL A 136 -10.53 -2.17 -16.04
N ALA A 137 -9.23 -2.43 -16.16
CA ALA A 137 -8.69 -3.22 -17.26
C ALA A 137 -9.16 -4.69 -17.21
N VAL A 138 -9.10 -5.32 -16.04
CA VAL A 138 -9.35 -6.76 -15.88
C VAL A 138 -10.22 -7.04 -14.66
N LYS A 139 -11.06 -8.09 -14.77
CA LYS A 139 -11.96 -8.53 -13.70
C LYS A 139 -11.38 -9.65 -12.84
N ASP A 140 -10.36 -10.37 -13.31
CA ASP A 140 -9.57 -11.32 -12.55
C ASP A 140 -8.15 -11.33 -13.14
N SER A 141 -7.11 -11.45 -12.32
CA SER A 141 -5.71 -11.45 -12.79
C SER A 141 -4.87 -12.45 -12.00
N LEU A 142 -3.59 -12.59 -12.36
CA LEU A 142 -2.66 -13.57 -11.74
C LEU A 142 -2.66 -13.53 -10.20
N TYR A 143 -2.89 -12.36 -9.60
CA TYR A 143 -2.78 -12.15 -8.15
C TYR A 143 -4.02 -11.50 -7.53
N THR A 144 -5.15 -11.43 -8.26
CA THR A 144 -6.35 -10.72 -7.79
C THR A 144 -7.62 -11.43 -8.22
N VAL A 145 -8.55 -11.58 -7.27
CA VAL A 145 -9.97 -11.84 -7.54
C VAL A 145 -10.70 -10.51 -7.66
N GLY A 146 -11.44 -10.28 -8.74
CA GLY A 146 -12.01 -8.97 -9.03
C GLY A 146 -10.99 -8.00 -9.67
N ARG A 147 -11.31 -6.71 -9.60
CA ARG A 147 -10.47 -5.63 -10.15
C ARG A 147 -9.26 -5.34 -9.26
N ARG A 148 -8.09 -5.07 -9.85
CA ARG A 148 -6.87 -4.72 -9.12
C ARG A 148 -7.00 -3.36 -8.42
N GLY A 149 -6.22 -3.16 -7.36
CA GLY A 149 -6.07 -1.86 -6.69
C GLY A 149 -4.77 -1.17 -7.12
N VAL A 150 -4.85 -0.02 -7.77
CA VAL A 150 -3.70 0.68 -8.35
C VAL A 150 -3.66 2.14 -7.90
N ALA A 151 -3.33 3.08 -8.80
CA ALA A 151 -3.08 4.49 -8.48
C ALA A 151 -4.24 5.19 -7.76
N GLY A 152 -5.49 4.76 -7.95
CA GLY A 152 -6.66 5.32 -7.27
C GLY A 152 -6.61 5.22 -5.75
N THR A 153 -5.78 4.31 -5.21
CA THR A 153 -5.50 4.15 -3.78
C THR A 153 -5.10 5.47 -3.11
N ILE A 154 -4.34 6.34 -3.81
CA ILE A 154 -3.85 7.59 -3.21
C ILE A 154 -5.00 8.56 -2.87
N PHE A 155 -6.10 8.52 -3.62
CA PHE A 155 -7.27 9.35 -3.33
C PHE A 155 -7.99 8.86 -2.07
N VAL A 156 -8.04 7.54 -1.86
CA VAL A 156 -8.57 6.95 -0.63
C VAL A 156 -7.73 7.39 0.56
N HIS A 157 -6.40 7.29 0.46
CA HIS A 157 -5.48 7.76 1.50
C HIS A 157 -5.71 9.23 1.86
N LYS A 158 -5.78 10.11 0.84
CA LYS A 158 -5.87 11.55 1.04
C LYS A 158 -7.21 12.00 1.62
N ILE A 159 -8.31 11.43 1.13
CA ILE A 159 -9.66 11.86 1.49
C ILE A 159 -10.08 11.23 2.81
N ALA A 160 -9.83 9.93 3.02
CA ALA A 160 -10.09 9.28 4.31
C ALA A 160 -9.17 9.83 5.40
N GLY A 161 -7.89 10.10 5.08
CA GLY A 161 -6.95 10.71 6.01
C GLY A 161 -7.39 12.11 6.43
N ALA A 162 -7.82 12.95 5.49
CA ALA A 162 -8.40 14.26 5.82
C ALA A 162 -9.66 14.13 6.70
N LYS A 163 -10.55 13.19 6.37
CA LYS A 163 -11.76 12.96 7.16
C LYS A 163 -11.46 12.52 8.59
N ALA A 164 -10.45 11.69 8.78
CA ALA A 164 -9.98 11.29 10.09
C ALA A 164 -9.38 12.46 10.86
N GLU A 165 -8.66 13.38 10.20
CA GLU A 165 -8.12 14.58 10.86
C GLU A 165 -9.20 15.56 11.33
N GLU A 166 -10.38 15.57 10.72
CA GLU A 166 -11.56 16.31 11.21
C GLU A 166 -12.14 15.75 12.52
N GLY A 167 -11.64 14.60 13.00
CA GLY A 167 -12.14 13.95 14.21
C GLY A 167 -13.40 13.11 14.01
N ALA A 168 -13.69 12.73 12.75
CA ALA A 168 -14.78 11.80 12.45
C ALA A 168 -14.54 10.42 13.06
N ASP A 169 -15.61 9.71 13.39
CA ASP A 169 -15.54 8.33 13.89
C ASP A 169 -15.14 7.33 12.78
N LEU A 170 -14.79 6.11 13.20
CA LEU A 170 -14.29 5.05 12.32
C LEU A 170 -15.28 4.69 11.20
N ASP A 171 -16.58 4.75 11.49
CA ASP A 171 -17.65 4.43 10.56
C ASP A 171 -17.75 5.50 9.45
N ALA A 172 -17.75 6.77 9.83
CA ALA A 172 -17.76 7.88 8.89
C ALA A 172 -16.48 7.94 8.03
N VAL A 173 -15.33 7.62 8.61
CA VAL A 173 -14.06 7.55 7.88
C VAL A 173 -14.07 6.39 6.88
N GLN A 174 -14.52 5.19 7.27
CA GLN A 174 -14.64 4.05 6.37
C GLN A 174 -15.68 4.29 5.26
N ALA A 175 -16.84 4.86 5.58
CA ALA A 175 -17.87 5.18 4.59
C ALA A 175 -17.37 6.23 3.57
N THR A 176 -16.59 7.21 4.03
CA THR A 176 -15.94 8.19 3.15
C THR A 176 -14.93 7.49 2.23
N ALA A 177 -14.10 6.61 2.78
CA ALA A 177 -13.12 5.85 2.01
C ALA A 177 -13.79 4.95 0.95
N GLN A 178 -14.88 4.26 1.32
CA GLN A 178 -15.67 3.43 0.41
C GLN A 178 -16.28 4.27 -0.72
N LYS A 179 -16.89 5.41 -0.38
CA LYS A 179 -17.46 6.32 -1.38
C LYS A 179 -16.41 6.81 -2.39
N VAL A 180 -15.16 7.02 -1.96
CA VAL A 180 -14.07 7.38 -2.88
C VAL A 180 -13.82 6.25 -3.86
N ILE A 181 -13.58 5.02 -3.39
CA ILE A 181 -13.27 3.92 -4.30
C ILE A 181 -14.45 3.54 -5.22
N ASP A 182 -15.69 3.71 -4.74
CA ASP A 182 -16.87 3.52 -5.58
C ASP A 182 -16.89 4.47 -6.79
N ASN A 183 -16.21 5.62 -6.70
CA ASN A 183 -16.19 6.67 -7.73
C ASN A 183 -14.83 6.84 -8.46
N VAL A 184 -13.81 6.04 -8.13
CA VAL A 184 -12.49 6.12 -8.79
C VAL A 184 -12.31 4.94 -9.74
N ARG A 185 -11.89 5.23 -10.98
CA ARG A 185 -11.59 4.24 -12.02
C ARG A 185 -10.26 4.59 -12.66
N THR A 186 -9.42 3.58 -12.88
CA THR A 186 -8.08 3.74 -13.44
C THR A 186 -7.80 2.69 -14.50
N MET A 187 -6.93 3.00 -15.44
CA MET A 187 -6.42 2.07 -16.43
C MET A 187 -5.00 2.48 -16.80
N GLY A 188 -4.08 1.54 -16.78
CA GLY A 188 -2.67 1.76 -17.11
C GLY A 188 -2.26 1.14 -18.45
N MET A 189 -1.07 1.48 -18.92
CA MET A 189 -0.40 0.81 -20.04
C MET A 189 1.11 0.84 -19.82
N ALA A 190 1.84 -0.11 -20.42
CA ALA A 190 3.30 -0.11 -20.39
C ALA A 190 3.88 -0.30 -21.80
N ILE A 191 4.87 0.52 -22.11
CA ILE A 191 5.71 0.38 -23.32
C ILE A 191 7.00 -0.40 -23.04
N LYS A 192 7.30 -0.67 -21.76
CA LYS A 192 8.46 -1.46 -21.32
C LYS A 192 8.17 -2.20 -20.02
N PRO A 193 8.71 -3.41 -19.84
CA PRO A 193 8.63 -4.15 -18.59
C PRO A 193 9.49 -3.51 -17.49
N CYS A 194 9.03 -3.64 -16.25
CA CYS A 194 9.88 -3.40 -15.09
C CYS A 194 10.84 -4.60 -14.86
N ILE A 195 11.90 -4.35 -14.09
CA ILE A 195 12.87 -5.39 -13.69
C ILE A 195 12.89 -5.45 -12.17
N VAL A 196 12.44 -6.55 -11.58
CA VAL A 196 12.54 -6.77 -10.12
C VAL A 196 14.00 -7.07 -9.77
N PRO A 197 14.62 -6.39 -8.78
CA PRO A 197 16.03 -6.59 -8.40
C PRO A 197 16.41 -8.06 -8.18
N ALA A 198 15.56 -8.83 -7.50
CA ALA A 198 15.78 -10.25 -7.23
C ALA A 198 15.78 -11.14 -8.48
N SER A 199 14.93 -10.83 -9.46
CA SER A 199 14.87 -11.57 -10.72
C SER A 199 16.02 -11.22 -11.67
N GLY A 200 16.47 -9.95 -11.63
CA GLY A 200 17.50 -9.42 -12.52
C GLY A 200 17.13 -9.33 -14.01
N LYS A 201 15.93 -9.78 -14.39
CA LYS A 201 15.44 -9.84 -15.78
C LYS A 201 14.05 -9.17 -15.92
N PRO A 202 13.67 -8.74 -17.13
CA PRO A 202 12.32 -8.23 -17.38
C PRO A 202 11.23 -9.23 -16.99
N GLY A 203 10.10 -8.72 -16.47
CA GLY A 203 8.95 -9.58 -16.12
C GLY A 203 8.19 -10.13 -17.32
N PHE A 204 8.27 -9.46 -18.46
CA PHE A 204 7.68 -9.83 -19.75
C PHE A 204 8.47 -9.16 -20.88
N GLU A 205 8.18 -9.50 -22.13
CA GLU A 205 8.80 -8.91 -23.32
C GLU A 205 7.74 -8.23 -24.19
N LEU A 206 8.13 -7.11 -24.81
CA LEU A 206 7.40 -6.36 -25.84
C LEU A 206 8.36 -6.04 -26.99
N SER A 207 7.87 -6.09 -28.22
CA SER A 207 8.57 -5.56 -29.39
C SER A 207 8.76 -4.03 -29.30
N ASP A 208 9.62 -3.45 -30.14
CA ASP A 208 9.90 -2.01 -30.12
C ASP A 208 8.69 -1.13 -30.47
N ASP A 209 7.70 -1.70 -31.15
CA ASP A 209 6.44 -1.09 -31.58
C ASP A 209 5.20 -1.57 -30.81
N GLU A 210 5.37 -2.38 -29.76
CA GLU A 210 4.26 -2.91 -28.94
C GLU A 210 4.10 -2.17 -27.59
N MET A 211 2.86 -2.10 -27.11
CA MET A 211 2.52 -1.73 -25.73
C MET A 211 1.55 -2.74 -25.10
N GLU A 212 1.67 -2.95 -23.78
CA GLU A 212 0.74 -3.76 -22.99
C GLU A 212 -0.36 -2.86 -22.42
N VAL A 213 -1.59 -2.97 -22.96
CA VAL A 213 -2.74 -2.13 -22.58
C VAL A 213 -3.50 -2.76 -21.42
N GLY A 214 -3.66 -2.01 -20.33
CA GLY A 214 -4.32 -2.48 -19.12
C GLY A 214 -3.38 -3.27 -18.21
N ILE A 215 -2.08 -3.04 -18.26
CA ILE A 215 -1.09 -3.74 -17.42
C ILE A 215 -1.30 -3.46 -15.92
N GLY A 216 -1.02 -4.46 -15.07
CA GLY A 216 -0.99 -4.29 -13.62
C GLY A 216 0.33 -3.69 -13.10
N ILE A 217 0.33 -3.20 -11.86
CA ILE A 217 1.51 -2.52 -11.28
C ILE A 217 2.66 -3.47 -10.94
N HIS A 218 2.43 -4.79 -10.88
CA HIS A 218 3.48 -5.80 -10.70
C HIS A 218 3.92 -6.43 -12.04
N GLY A 219 3.46 -5.88 -13.17
CA GLY A 219 3.71 -6.43 -14.50
C GLY A 219 2.76 -7.57 -14.88
N GLU A 220 1.62 -7.70 -14.20
CA GLU A 220 0.58 -8.65 -14.60
C GLU A 220 0.04 -8.31 -16.00
N PRO A 221 -0.24 -9.32 -16.84
CA PRO A 221 -0.81 -9.10 -18.16
C PRO A 221 -2.03 -8.18 -18.14
N GLY A 222 -2.14 -7.38 -19.19
CA GLY A 222 -3.28 -6.52 -19.43
C GLY A 222 -4.36 -7.23 -20.23
N THR A 223 -5.06 -6.44 -21.03
CA THR A 223 -6.17 -6.91 -21.87
C THR A 223 -5.70 -7.37 -23.24
N HIS A 224 -4.75 -6.64 -23.82
CA HIS A 224 -4.16 -6.92 -25.14
C HIS A 224 -2.83 -6.19 -25.26
N ARG A 225 -2.10 -6.57 -26.32
CA ARG A 225 -0.96 -5.82 -26.83
C ARG A 225 -1.40 -5.11 -28.10
N GLU A 226 -0.94 -3.88 -28.26
CA GLU A 226 -1.19 -3.00 -29.42
C GLU A 226 0.13 -2.56 -30.02
#